data_AF-A0A6A5R407-F1
#
_entry.id   AF-A0A6A5R407-F1
#
_cell.length_a   1.000
_cell.length_b   1.000
_cell.length_c   1.000
_cell.angle_alpha   90.00
_cell.angle_beta   90.00
_cell.angle_gamma   90.00
#
_symmetry.space_group_name_H-M   'P 1'
#
loop_
_entity.id
_entity.type
_entity.pdbx_description
1 polymer ?
#
loop_
_entity_poly.entity_id
_entity_poly.type
_entity_poly.pdbx_seq_one_letter_code
_entity_poly.pdbx_strand_id
1 'polypeptide(L)'
;MLRVVVDKDSNVVDKLSEEADKQLQRLSLGPECSTTYVDVGYWDYSQDTEPQTPNFTKVFDSAIFDPETCFGGNCHYTTPTSGTNPYNLSGDTWEGRVKNGPFVPADFMLNFPTKDCLRRDFIPRVMNTWADPALVGNVLAQEDYTSFARAIENVPSSDQLNIHGSGHFGVGWALGTMGNAANSRGDSL
;
A
#
# COMPACT_ATOMS: atom_id res chain seq x y z
N MET A 1 -4.75 -0.93 5.94
CA MET A 1 -4.87 -1.95 7.03
C MET A 1 -4.76 -3.31 6.36
N LEU A 2 -3.63 -3.99 6.50
CA LEU A 2 -3.40 -5.29 5.88
C LEU A 2 -4.32 -6.34 6.54
N ARG A 3 -5.15 -7.03 5.76
CA ARG A 3 -5.96 -8.15 6.23
C ARG A 3 -5.32 -9.44 5.75
N VAL A 4 -4.73 -10.20 6.67
CA VAL A 4 -4.28 -11.56 6.40
C VAL A 4 -5.28 -12.51 7.06
N VAL A 5 -6.00 -13.27 6.25
CA VAL A 5 -6.98 -14.27 6.71
C VAL A 5 -6.21 -15.56 6.98
N VAL A 6 -6.14 -15.97 8.24
CA VAL A 6 -5.57 -17.26 8.65
C VAL A 6 -6.71 -18.28 8.64
N ASP A 7 -6.67 -19.21 7.69
CA ASP A 7 -7.64 -20.28 7.54
C ASP A 7 -7.35 -21.42 8.53
N LYS A 8 -8.24 -21.59 9.52
CA LYS A 8 -8.53 -22.88 10.15
C LYS A 8 -10.04 -22.99 10.44
N ASP A 9 -10.68 -23.89 9.70
CA ASP A 9 -12.03 -24.46 9.86
C ASP A 9 -13.21 -23.60 9.35
N SER A 10 -13.64 -23.98 8.14
CA SER A 10 -14.45 -23.27 7.15
C SER A 10 -15.96 -23.18 7.38
N ASN A 11 -16.41 -22.73 8.57
CA ASN A 11 -17.82 -22.31 8.71
C ASN A 11 -18.09 -21.23 9.78
N VAL A 12 -17.15 -20.99 10.70
CA VAL A 12 -17.30 -19.97 11.75
C VAL A 12 -16.52 -18.69 11.40
N VAL A 13 -15.37 -18.83 10.74
CA VAL A 13 -14.52 -17.72 10.30
C VAL A 13 -15.21 -16.86 9.24
N ASP A 14 -15.90 -17.47 8.27
CA ASP A 14 -16.63 -16.75 7.21
C ASP A 14 -17.72 -15.84 7.76
N LYS A 15 -18.42 -16.27 8.82
CA LYS A 15 -19.49 -15.47 9.44
C LYS A 15 -18.95 -14.34 10.31
N LEU A 16 -17.77 -14.53 10.91
CA LEU A 16 -17.12 -13.51 11.72
C LEU A 16 -16.40 -12.47 10.86
N SER A 17 -15.82 -12.85 9.72
CA SER A 17 -15.25 -11.90 8.75
C SER A 17 -16.35 -11.05 8.12
N GLU A 18 -17.47 -11.64 7.71
CA GLU A 18 -18.57 -10.92 7.08
C GLU A 18 -19.24 -9.91 8.03
N GLU A 19 -19.36 -10.24 9.32
CA GLU A 19 -19.94 -9.34 10.33
C GLU A 19 -18.94 -8.28 10.81
N ALA A 20 -17.65 -8.59 10.92
CA ALA A 20 -16.61 -7.60 11.19
C ALA A 20 -16.46 -6.61 10.02
N ASP A 21 -16.67 -7.08 8.78
CA ASP A 21 -16.68 -6.25 7.57
C ASP A 21 -17.86 -5.30 7.57
N LYS A 22 -19.06 -5.80 7.90
CA LYS A 22 -20.26 -4.96 8.09
C LYS A 22 -20.03 -3.87 9.14
N GLN A 23 -19.34 -4.16 10.23
CA GLN A 23 -19.11 -3.18 11.30
C GLN A 23 -18.00 -2.17 10.97
N LEU A 24 -16.88 -2.60 10.37
CA LEU A 24 -15.82 -1.69 9.91
C LEU A 24 -16.28 -0.78 8.78
N GLN A 25 -17.10 -1.28 7.84
CA GLN A 25 -17.66 -0.50 6.73
C GLN A 25 -18.57 0.63 7.23
N ARG A 26 -19.41 0.37 8.25
CA ARG A 26 -20.28 1.38 8.87
C ARG A 26 -19.52 2.44 9.67
N LEU A 27 -18.33 2.10 10.18
CA LEU A 27 -17.49 3.01 10.97
C LEU A 27 -16.56 3.88 10.10
N SER A 28 -16.20 3.43 8.89
CA SER A 28 -15.18 4.08 8.06
C SER A 28 -15.71 5.16 7.11
N LEU A 29 -16.87 4.96 6.49
CA LEU A 29 -17.39 5.86 5.42
C LEU A 29 -18.47 6.84 5.90
N GLY A 30 -18.82 6.80 7.19
CA GLY A 30 -19.85 7.64 7.79
C GLY A 30 -21.25 7.42 7.18
N PRO A 31 -22.28 8.07 7.74
CA PRO A 31 -23.63 8.06 7.19
C PRO A 31 -23.75 8.83 5.87
N GLU A 32 -22.71 9.53 5.43
CA GLU A 32 -22.74 10.48 4.31
C GLU A 32 -22.41 9.83 2.96
N CYS A 33 -21.77 8.66 2.98
CA CYS A 33 -21.55 7.82 1.80
C CYS A 33 -22.63 6.73 1.63
N SER A 34 -23.85 6.99 2.11
CA SER A 34 -24.94 6.02 2.24
C SER A 34 -25.64 5.67 0.93
N THR A 35 -24.95 5.03 -0.01
CA THR A 35 -25.64 4.33 -1.10
C THR A 35 -24.92 3.02 -1.39
N THR A 36 -25.55 1.92 -0.99
CA THR A 36 -25.17 0.55 -1.35
C THR A 36 -23.88 0.06 -0.68
N TYR A 37 -23.81 -1.24 -0.44
CA TYR A 37 -22.62 -1.92 0.07
C TYR A 37 -21.39 -1.50 -0.75
N VAL A 38 -20.45 -0.78 -0.13
CA VAL A 38 -19.14 -0.52 -0.72
C VAL A 38 -18.27 -1.69 -0.30
N ASP A 39 -17.97 -2.59 -1.24
CA ASP A 39 -16.91 -3.56 -1.04
C ASP A 39 -15.60 -2.77 -0.86
N VAL A 40 -14.99 -2.89 0.32
CA VAL A 40 -13.67 -2.31 0.58
C VAL A 40 -12.67 -3.20 -0.14
N GLY A 41 -12.47 -2.91 -1.43
CA GLY A 41 -11.50 -3.60 -2.25
C GLY A 41 -10.14 -3.65 -1.56
N TYR A 42 -9.47 -4.78 -1.67
CA TYR A 42 -8.09 -4.94 -1.23
C TYR A 42 -7.19 -5.14 -2.43
N TRP A 43 -5.91 -4.79 -2.26
CA TRP A 43 -4.87 -5.06 -3.24
C TRP A 43 -4.04 -6.25 -2.78
N ASP A 44 -4.18 -7.40 -3.44
CA ASP A 44 -3.20 -8.48 -3.31
C ASP A 44 -2.03 -8.21 -4.26
N TYR A 45 -1.14 -7.32 -3.82
CA TYR A 45 0.03 -6.95 -4.59
C TYR A 45 1.02 -8.09 -4.79
N SER A 46 0.91 -9.21 -4.05
CA SER A 46 1.78 -10.37 -4.28
C SER A 46 1.55 -11.03 -5.65
N GLN A 47 0.32 -10.95 -6.20
CA GLN A 47 -0.02 -11.45 -7.53
C GLN A 47 0.57 -10.59 -8.66
N ASP A 48 0.84 -9.32 -8.36
CA ASP A 48 1.32 -8.33 -9.32
C ASP A 48 2.86 -8.25 -9.36
N THR A 49 3.55 -8.98 -8.48
CA THR A 49 5.00 -8.94 -8.31
C THR A 49 5.75 -9.96 -9.15
N GLU A 50 6.99 -9.63 -9.50
CA GLU A 50 7.93 -10.51 -10.19
C GLU A 50 9.27 -10.54 -9.44
N PRO A 51 9.39 -11.33 -8.35
CA PRO A 51 10.59 -11.36 -7.52
C PRO A 51 11.88 -11.74 -8.26
N GLN A 52 11.75 -12.51 -9.35
CA GLN A 52 12.87 -12.90 -10.20
C GLN A 52 13.38 -11.76 -11.09
N THR A 53 12.59 -10.70 -11.25
CA THR A 53 12.96 -9.50 -12.02
C THR A 53 12.71 -8.25 -11.17
N PRO A 54 13.56 -7.96 -10.15
CA PRO A 54 13.27 -6.95 -9.14
C PRO A 54 12.92 -5.56 -9.69
N ASN A 55 13.51 -5.15 -10.82
CA ASN A 55 13.24 -3.83 -11.40
C ASN A 55 12.03 -3.79 -12.36
N PHE A 56 11.24 -4.87 -12.43
CA PHE A 56 10.11 -4.94 -13.35
C PHE A 56 8.93 -4.09 -12.88
N THR A 57 8.43 -3.21 -13.73
CA THR A 57 7.42 -2.19 -13.34
C THR A 57 5.97 -2.69 -13.41
N LYS A 58 5.74 -3.94 -13.86
CA LYS A 58 4.40 -4.48 -14.11
C LYS A 58 3.47 -4.43 -12.88
N VAL A 59 4.03 -4.49 -11.68
CA VAL A 59 3.26 -4.33 -10.43
C VAL A 59 2.45 -3.03 -10.38
N PHE A 60 2.89 -2.00 -11.10
CA PHE A 60 2.23 -0.71 -11.20
C PHE A 60 1.28 -0.58 -12.39
N ASP A 61 1.18 -1.61 -13.24
CA ASP A 61 0.13 -1.74 -14.26
C ASP A 61 -1.17 -2.33 -13.68
N SER A 62 -1.17 -2.63 -12.37
CA SER A 62 -2.34 -3.12 -11.64
C SER A 62 -3.52 -2.16 -11.79
N ALA A 63 -4.73 -2.71 -11.92
CA ALA A 63 -5.96 -1.94 -12.10
C ALA A 63 -6.19 -0.92 -10.98
N ILE A 64 -5.60 -1.13 -9.79
CA ILE A 64 -5.69 -0.20 -8.68
C ILE A 64 -5.08 1.19 -9.00
N PHE A 65 -4.13 1.24 -9.92
CA PHE A 65 -3.50 2.48 -10.41
C PHE A 65 -4.15 3.01 -11.69
N ASP A 66 -5.25 2.42 -12.14
CA ASP A 66 -6.01 2.91 -13.28
C ASP A 66 -6.48 4.35 -13.03
N PRO A 67 -6.21 5.27 -13.96
CA PRO A 67 -6.47 6.69 -13.77
C PRO A 67 -7.91 7.11 -14.05
N GLU A 68 -8.78 6.24 -14.52
CA GLU A 68 -10.18 6.60 -14.80
C GLU A 68 -11.11 6.01 -13.75
N THR A 69 -10.81 4.81 -13.28
CA THR A 69 -11.70 3.99 -12.46
C THR A 69 -11.19 3.74 -11.06
N CYS A 70 -9.90 3.96 -10.78
CA CYS A 70 -9.28 3.65 -9.49
C CYS A 70 -8.45 4.83 -8.95
N PHE A 71 -7.32 4.55 -8.27
CA PHE A 71 -6.62 5.51 -7.42
C PHE A 71 -5.61 6.39 -8.16
N GLY A 72 -5.54 6.31 -9.48
CA GLY A 72 -4.55 7.04 -10.27
C GLY A 72 -3.14 6.45 -10.18
N GLY A 73 -2.29 6.84 -11.11
CA GLY A 73 -0.96 6.30 -11.27
C GLY A 73 0.13 7.07 -10.51
N ASN A 74 1.34 7.01 -11.06
CA ASN A 74 2.52 7.63 -10.47
C ASN A 74 2.69 9.14 -10.83
N CYS A 75 3.74 9.74 -10.27
CA CYS A 75 4.01 11.17 -10.33
C CYS A 75 4.94 11.58 -11.50
N HIS A 76 5.38 12.86 -11.53
CA HIS A 76 6.44 13.30 -12.44
C HIS A 76 7.78 12.66 -12.05
N TYR A 77 8.76 12.59 -12.94
CA TYR A 77 10.11 12.21 -12.51
C TYR A 77 10.81 13.50 -12.11
N THR A 78 11.20 13.62 -10.85
CA THR A 78 12.15 14.66 -10.44
C THR A 78 13.39 13.98 -9.91
N THR A 79 14.56 14.52 -10.23
CA THR A 79 15.80 13.99 -9.71
C THR A 79 15.88 14.28 -8.21
N PRO A 80 16.05 13.26 -7.36
CA PRO A 80 16.19 13.48 -5.93
C PRO A 80 17.34 14.42 -5.62
N THR A 81 17.15 15.32 -4.66
CA THR A 81 18.21 16.12 -4.07
C THR A 81 18.62 15.53 -2.74
N SER A 82 19.82 15.83 -2.23
CA SER A 82 20.23 15.39 -0.89
C SER A 82 19.30 15.88 0.24
N GLY A 83 18.54 16.95 0.01
CA GLY A 83 17.54 17.46 0.94
C GLY A 83 16.21 16.71 0.91
N THR A 84 15.84 16.12 -0.24
CA THR A 84 14.60 15.36 -0.42
C THR A 84 14.82 13.85 -0.21
N ASN A 85 16.03 13.36 -0.48
CA ASN A 85 16.43 11.98 -0.25
C ASN A 85 17.65 11.92 0.70
N PRO A 86 17.45 12.23 1.99
CA PRO A 86 18.55 12.31 2.97
C PRO A 86 19.24 10.97 3.23
N TYR A 87 18.61 9.86 2.82
CA TYR A 87 19.13 8.50 2.99
C TYR A 87 19.77 7.95 1.71
N ASN A 88 19.90 8.76 0.65
CA ASN A 88 20.48 8.40 -0.65
C ASN A 88 19.91 7.07 -1.20
N LEU A 89 18.59 6.93 -1.06
CA LEU A 89 17.88 5.75 -1.48
C LEU A 89 17.72 5.76 -3.01
N SER A 90 18.06 4.65 -3.67
CA SER A 90 18.05 4.53 -5.13
C SER A 90 16.96 3.59 -5.63
N GLY A 91 16.47 3.81 -6.85
CA GLY A 91 15.48 2.93 -7.50
C GLY A 91 14.07 3.52 -7.54
N ASP A 92 13.94 4.77 -7.12
CA ASP A 92 12.88 5.70 -7.45
C ASP A 92 12.68 5.75 -8.94
N THR A 93 11.43 5.57 -9.35
CA THR A 93 11.06 5.70 -10.75
C THR A 93 10.48 7.08 -11.03
N TRP A 94 9.87 7.75 -10.03
CA TRP A 94 9.15 9.02 -10.19
C TRP A 94 8.97 9.71 -8.81
N GLU A 95 9.06 11.05 -8.70
CA GLU A 95 8.67 11.79 -7.50
C GLU A 95 7.75 12.98 -7.86
N GLY A 96 6.76 13.27 -7.01
CA GLY A 96 6.01 14.53 -7.10
C GLY A 96 4.52 14.33 -6.90
N ARG A 97 3.69 15.08 -7.62
CA ARG A 97 2.23 15.06 -7.47
C ARG A 97 1.62 14.01 -8.39
N VAL A 98 0.60 13.30 -7.90
CA VAL A 98 -0.24 12.43 -8.75
C VAL A 98 -0.81 13.26 -9.90
N LYS A 99 -0.74 12.71 -11.13
CA LYS A 99 -1.04 13.45 -12.37
C LYS A 99 -2.41 13.16 -12.97
N ASN A 100 -2.99 12.03 -12.62
CA ASN A 100 -4.22 11.52 -13.21
C ASN A 100 -5.07 10.81 -12.13
N GLY A 101 -6.32 10.52 -12.48
CA GLY A 101 -7.27 9.97 -11.52
C GLY A 101 -7.86 11.00 -10.57
N PRO A 102 -8.72 10.52 -9.65
CA PRO A 102 -9.54 11.38 -8.80
C PRO A 102 -8.74 12.09 -7.70
N PHE A 103 -7.45 11.75 -7.52
CA PHE A 103 -6.59 12.27 -6.46
C PHE A 103 -5.56 13.29 -6.95
N VAL A 104 -5.78 13.90 -8.11
CA VAL A 104 -4.96 15.02 -8.61
C VAL A 104 -5.15 16.28 -7.78
N PRO A 105 -4.18 17.21 -7.74
CA PRO A 105 -4.25 18.41 -6.90
C PRO A 105 -5.46 19.33 -7.10
N ALA A 106 -6.10 19.27 -8.27
CA ALA A 106 -7.31 20.05 -8.56
C ALA A 106 -8.52 19.54 -7.75
N ASP A 107 -8.56 18.25 -7.48
CA ASP A 107 -9.71 17.54 -6.91
C ASP A 107 -9.42 17.03 -5.49
N PHE A 108 -8.16 16.83 -5.15
CA PHE A 108 -7.73 16.29 -3.86
C PHE A 108 -6.46 16.96 -3.33
N MET A 109 -6.51 17.33 -2.06
CA MET A 109 -5.36 17.87 -1.33
C MET A 109 -5.33 17.24 0.06
N LEU A 110 -4.15 16.78 0.46
CA LEU A 110 -3.85 16.44 1.84
C LEU A 110 -3.93 17.71 2.68
N ASN A 111 -4.44 17.60 3.90
CA ASN A 111 -4.50 18.71 4.86
C ASN A 111 -3.68 18.45 6.13
N PHE A 112 -2.94 17.33 6.18
CA PHE A 112 -2.10 16.95 7.30
C PHE A 112 -0.72 16.48 6.78
N PRO A 113 0.38 16.85 7.46
CA PRO A 113 0.47 17.81 8.58
C PRO A 113 0.28 19.27 8.13
N THR A 114 0.45 19.53 6.84
CA THR A 114 0.18 20.81 6.17
C THR A 114 -0.52 20.54 4.85
N LYS A 115 -1.15 21.55 4.26
CA LYS A 115 -1.78 21.41 2.94
C LYS A 115 -0.75 21.02 1.88
N ASP A 116 -0.95 19.87 1.23
CA ASP A 116 -0.07 19.34 0.18
C ASP A 116 -0.87 18.49 -0.82
N CYS A 117 -0.27 18.18 -1.96
CA CYS A 117 -0.81 17.22 -2.91
C CYS A 117 -0.46 15.78 -2.51
N LEU A 118 -1.26 14.80 -2.97
CA LEU A 118 -0.87 13.40 -2.91
C LEU A 118 0.39 13.13 -3.74
N ARG A 119 1.33 12.39 -3.17
CA ARG A 119 2.59 12.00 -3.81
C ARG A 119 2.80 10.50 -3.78
N ARG A 120 3.34 9.95 -4.86
CA ARG A 120 3.76 8.55 -4.99
C ARG A 120 5.16 8.50 -5.57
N ASP A 121 5.92 7.51 -5.14
CA ASP A 121 7.28 7.24 -5.54
C ASP A 121 7.44 5.72 -5.65
N PHE A 122 7.03 5.21 -6.81
CA PHE A 122 7.04 3.78 -7.07
C PHE A 122 8.47 3.24 -7.11
N ILE A 123 8.69 2.16 -6.36
CA ILE A 123 9.95 1.43 -6.29
C ILE A 123 9.70 -0.02 -6.70
N PRO A 124 9.89 -0.35 -7.99
CA PRO A 124 9.71 -1.71 -8.49
C PRO A 124 10.50 -2.73 -7.66
N ARG A 125 11.75 -2.39 -7.32
CA ARG A 125 12.62 -3.28 -6.53
C ARG A 125 12.01 -3.65 -5.19
N VAL A 126 11.45 -2.69 -4.48
CA VAL A 126 10.83 -2.93 -3.17
C VAL A 126 9.57 -3.76 -3.35
N MET A 127 8.66 -3.34 -4.24
CA MET A 127 7.44 -4.12 -4.51
C MET A 127 7.78 -5.58 -4.86
N ASN A 128 8.63 -5.80 -5.86
CA ASN A 128 8.92 -7.15 -6.36
C ASN A 128 9.64 -8.03 -5.34
N THR A 129 10.45 -7.48 -4.43
CA THR A 129 11.23 -8.30 -3.50
C THR A 129 10.62 -8.40 -2.10
N TRP A 130 9.80 -7.42 -1.68
CA TRP A 130 9.22 -7.38 -0.33
C TRP A 130 7.79 -7.92 -0.31
N ALA A 131 7.13 -7.99 -1.46
CA ALA A 131 5.85 -8.67 -1.64
C ALA A 131 5.97 -10.01 -2.37
N ASP A 132 7.16 -10.63 -2.29
CA ASP A 132 7.36 -11.99 -2.76
C ASP A 132 6.30 -12.94 -2.16
N PRO A 133 5.57 -13.72 -2.96
CA PRO A 133 4.62 -14.72 -2.46
C PRO A 133 5.22 -15.68 -1.41
N ALA A 134 6.54 -15.92 -1.43
CA ALA A 134 7.22 -16.69 -0.39
C ALA A 134 7.17 -15.99 0.99
N LEU A 135 7.22 -14.66 1.04
CA LEU A 135 7.06 -13.90 2.28
C LEU A 135 5.62 -13.97 2.79
N VAL A 136 4.63 -13.97 1.89
CA VAL A 136 3.22 -14.21 2.23
C VAL A 136 3.07 -15.62 2.84
N GLY A 137 3.66 -16.63 2.21
CA GLY A 137 3.69 -17.99 2.74
C GLY A 137 4.33 -18.07 4.13
N ASN A 138 5.43 -17.36 4.36
CA ASN A 138 6.07 -17.27 5.68
C ASN A 138 5.16 -16.63 6.73
N VAL A 139 4.47 -15.54 6.40
CA VAL A 139 3.51 -14.89 7.30
C VAL A 139 2.37 -15.84 7.68
N LEU A 140 1.79 -16.53 6.69
CA LEU A 140 0.68 -17.46 6.89
C LEU A 140 1.08 -18.72 7.68
N ALA A 141 2.37 -19.06 7.69
CA ALA A 141 2.89 -20.21 8.42
C ALA A 141 3.15 -19.96 9.92
N GLN A 142 3.03 -18.71 10.41
CA GLN A 142 3.30 -18.39 11.81
C GLN A 142 2.25 -19.01 12.74
N GLU A 143 2.70 -19.57 13.87
CA GLU A 143 1.86 -20.39 14.76
C GLU A 143 0.97 -19.58 15.71
N ASP A 144 1.36 -18.34 15.98
CA ASP A 144 0.69 -17.47 16.95
C ASP A 144 0.65 -16.02 16.48
N TYR A 145 -0.22 -15.23 17.10
CA TYR A 145 -0.42 -13.82 16.73
C TYR A 145 0.86 -12.98 16.85
N THR A 146 1.71 -13.24 17.83
CA THR A 146 2.95 -12.47 18.05
C THR A 146 3.95 -12.74 16.93
N SER A 147 4.15 -14.02 16.57
CA SER A 147 5.05 -14.41 15.48
C SER A 147 4.51 -13.94 14.12
N PHE A 148 3.20 -14.05 13.91
CA PHE A 148 2.49 -13.50 12.75
C PHE A 148 2.66 -11.98 12.61
N ALA A 149 2.37 -11.21 13.67
CA ALA A 149 2.49 -9.74 13.63
C ALA A 149 3.94 -9.31 13.37
N ARG A 150 4.91 -10.02 13.95
CA ARG A 150 6.34 -9.81 13.66
C ARG A 150 6.70 -10.18 12.22
N ALA A 151 6.13 -11.23 11.64
CA ALA A 151 6.42 -11.58 10.25
C ALA A 151 5.82 -10.56 9.25
N ILE A 152 4.68 -9.95 9.58
CA ILE A 152 4.01 -8.93 8.76
C ILE A 152 4.74 -7.60 8.78
N GLU A 153 5.00 -7.08 9.99
CA GLU A 153 5.53 -5.73 10.22
C GLU A 153 7.06 -5.70 10.23
N ASN A 154 7.64 -6.80 10.74
CA ASN A 154 9.03 -6.97 11.08
C ASN A 154 9.60 -5.80 11.91
N VAL A 155 10.93 -5.64 11.93
CA VAL A 155 11.56 -4.42 12.44
C VAL A 155 11.57 -3.35 11.35
N PRO A 156 11.47 -2.06 11.71
CA PRO A 156 11.54 -0.95 10.76
C PRO A 156 12.99 -0.78 10.24
N SER A 157 13.41 -1.70 9.38
CA SER A 157 14.74 -1.77 8.77
C SER A 157 14.61 -2.13 7.30
N SER A 158 15.37 -1.43 6.46
CA SER A 158 15.51 -1.76 5.03
C SER A 158 16.21 -3.09 4.78
N ASP A 159 16.87 -3.65 5.80
CA ASP A 159 17.59 -4.92 5.71
C ASP A 159 16.67 -6.12 5.97
N GLN A 160 15.43 -5.87 6.39
CA GLN A 160 14.45 -6.91 6.72
C GLN A 160 13.17 -6.71 5.92
N LEU A 161 13.07 -7.48 4.83
CA LEU A 161 11.93 -7.46 3.91
C LEU A 161 10.67 -7.89 4.67
N ASN A 162 9.57 -7.19 4.45
CA ASN A 162 8.27 -7.57 4.98
C ASN A 162 7.14 -7.05 4.09
N ILE A 163 6.02 -7.79 4.09
CA ILE A 163 4.93 -7.55 3.16
C ILE A 163 4.21 -6.23 3.44
N HIS A 164 4.12 -5.77 4.70
CA HIS A 164 3.50 -4.49 5.03
C HIS A 164 4.32 -3.31 4.52
N GLY A 165 5.63 -3.34 4.79
CA GLY A 165 6.61 -2.40 4.30
C GLY A 165 6.63 -2.36 2.77
N SER A 166 6.39 -3.48 2.10
CA SER A 166 6.31 -3.51 0.64
C SER A 166 5.27 -2.52 0.09
N GLY A 167 4.06 -2.50 0.64
CA GLY A 167 3.02 -1.56 0.20
C GLY A 167 3.45 -0.13 0.44
N HIS A 168 3.86 0.19 1.67
CA HIS A 168 4.28 1.53 2.07
C HIS A 168 5.44 2.07 1.21
N PHE A 169 6.53 1.30 1.15
CA PHE A 169 7.79 1.74 0.57
C PHE A 169 7.86 1.47 -0.93
N GLY A 170 7.13 0.49 -1.43
CA GLY A 170 7.06 0.22 -2.87
C GLY A 170 6.16 1.21 -3.62
N VAL A 171 5.16 1.81 -2.97
CA VAL A 171 4.31 2.86 -3.54
C VAL A 171 4.81 4.26 -3.21
N GLY A 172 5.30 4.47 -2.00
CA GLY A 172 5.59 5.81 -1.48
C GLY A 172 7.04 6.09 -1.14
N TRP A 173 7.88 5.09 -0.86
CA TRP A 173 9.31 5.27 -0.56
C TRP A 173 9.67 6.50 0.31
N ALA A 174 10.71 7.24 -0.05
CA ALA A 174 11.18 8.39 0.72
C ALA A 174 10.29 9.63 0.57
N LEU A 175 9.56 9.75 -0.54
CA LEU A 175 8.97 11.03 -1.00
C LEU A 175 7.49 11.01 -1.31
N GLY A 176 6.95 9.82 -1.49
CA GLY A 176 5.53 9.57 -1.55
C GLY A 176 4.89 9.62 -0.16
N THR A 177 3.60 9.91 -0.16
CA THR A 177 2.78 10.03 1.04
C THR A 177 2.73 8.70 1.78
N MET A 178 2.57 7.59 1.06
CA MET A 178 2.45 6.26 1.64
C MET A 178 3.71 5.79 2.40
N GLY A 179 4.90 6.22 1.97
CA GLY A 179 6.17 5.80 2.59
C GLY A 179 6.49 6.55 3.89
N ASN A 180 5.78 7.65 4.17
CA ASN A 180 5.90 8.35 5.44
C ASN A 180 5.01 7.69 6.50
N ALA A 181 5.60 6.94 7.44
CA ALA A 181 4.84 6.21 8.48
C ALA A 181 3.88 7.09 9.31
N ALA A 182 4.17 8.39 9.48
CA ALA A 182 3.29 9.31 10.20
C ALA A 182 2.11 9.81 9.35
N ASN A 183 2.23 9.77 8.03
CA ASN A 183 1.28 10.35 7.07
C ASN A 183 0.78 9.36 6.01
N SER A 184 1.08 8.07 6.15
CA SER A 184 0.83 7.06 5.11
C SER A 184 -0.63 6.91 4.75
N ARG A 185 -1.52 7.13 5.73
CA ARG A 185 -2.98 7.19 5.56
C ARG A 185 -3.49 8.36 4.73
N GLY A 186 -2.60 9.29 4.36
CA GLY A 186 -2.92 10.35 3.40
C GLY A 186 -2.99 9.82 1.97
N ASP A 187 -2.31 8.70 1.65
CA ASP A 187 -2.59 7.99 0.41
C ASP A 187 -3.94 7.28 0.54
N SER A 188 -4.71 7.35 -0.54
CA SER A 188 -6.05 6.77 -0.64
C SER A 188 -6.06 5.25 -0.75
N LEU A 189 -4.88 4.65 -0.97
CA LEU A 189 -4.63 3.20 -1.10
C LEU A 189 -4.50 2.49 0.25
#